data_AF-A0A0D6PY78-F1
#
_entry.id   AF-A0A0D6PY78-F1
#
_cell.length_a   1.000
_cell.length_b   1.000
_cell.length_c   1.000
_cell.angle_alpha   90.00
_cell.angle_beta   90.00
_cell.angle_gamma   90.00
#
_symmetry.space_group_name_H-M   'P 1'
#
loop_
_entity.id
_entity.type
_entity.pdbx_description
1 polymer ?
#
loop_
_entity_poly.entity_id
_entity_poly.type
_entity_poly.pdbx_seq_one_letter_code
_entity_poly.pdbx_strand_id
1 'polypeptide(L)'
;MARFISANGLAVGANVDMDGVPVGRVTSIALDPATYMANVGFTLDRTLSLPTDTTLSIGSPTLTADTALLVQPGQSADRLKPGAVITNTREPLSLEQQVSNYIFGNGGLPTD
;
A
#
# COMPACT_ATOMS: atom_id res chain seq x y z
N MET A 1 4.00 10.89 -2.66
CA MET A 1 3.64 9.97 -3.76
C MET A 1 4.32 8.63 -3.52
N ALA A 2 3.85 7.55 -4.13
CA ALA A 2 4.45 6.23 -4.00
C ALA A 2 4.43 5.48 -5.34
N ARG A 3 5.33 4.50 -5.48
CA ARG A 3 5.45 3.68 -6.69
C ARG A 3 5.08 2.25 -6.35
N PHE A 4 4.14 1.67 -7.08
CA PHE A 4 3.71 0.29 -6.91
C PHE A 4 4.00 -0.51 -8.18
N ILE A 5 4.31 -1.79 -8.04
CA ILE A 5 4.36 -2.72 -9.18
C ILE A 5 2.95 -2.91 -9.76
N SER A 6 1.94 -2.97 -8.90
CA SER A 6 0.53 -3.02 -9.30
C SER A 6 -0.31 -2.07 -8.44
N ALA A 7 -1.19 -1.30 -9.08
CA ALA A 7 -2.22 -0.50 -8.42
C ALA A 7 -3.62 -1.09 -8.59
N ASN A 8 -3.73 -2.39 -8.91
CA ASN A 8 -5.00 -3.04 -9.13
C ASN A 8 -5.94 -2.90 -7.93
N GLY A 9 -7.21 -2.66 -8.22
CA GLY A 9 -8.25 -2.46 -7.22
C GLY A 9 -8.30 -1.06 -6.63
N LEU A 10 -7.22 -0.26 -6.71
CA LEU A 10 -7.17 1.11 -6.18
C LEU A 10 -7.80 2.10 -7.16
N ALA A 11 -8.62 3.00 -6.63
CA ALA A 11 -9.26 4.07 -7.40
C ALA A 11 -8.82 5.46 -6.94
N VAL A 12 -8.85 6.43 -7.85
CA VAL A 12 -8.73 7.84 -7.48
C VAL A 12 -9.90 8.23 -6.58
N GLY A 13 -9.63 8.91 -5.47
CA GLY A 13 -10.63 9.21 -4.45
C GLY A 13 -10.79 8.13 -3.37
N ALA A 14 -10.08 7.00 -3.46
CA ALA A 14 -9.99 6.03 -2.37
C ALA A 14 -9.35 6.67 -1.12
N ASN A 15 -9.69 6.13 0.05
CA ASN A 15 -9.13 6.57 1.31
C ASN A 15 -7.65 6.20 1.42
N VAL A 16 -6.92 7.03 2.16
CA VAL A 16 -5.61 6.67 2.70
C VAL A 16 -5.83 6.42 4.17
N ASP A 17 -5.67 5.17 4.60
CA ASP A 17 -5.98 4.73 5.96
C ASP A 17 -4.71 4.39 6.72
N MET A 18 -4.67 4.78 7.99
CA MET A 18 -3.60 4.43 8.93
C MET A 18 -4.25 3.83 10.17
N ASP A 19 -3.93 2.56 10.45
CA ASP A 19 -4.48 1.82 11.59
C ASP A 19 -6.03 1.87 11.68
N GLY A 20 -6.70 1.87 10.52
CA GLY A 20 -8.16 1.93 10.40
C GLY A 20 -8.75 3.34 10.47
N VAL A 21 -7.92 4.39 10.52
CA VAL A 21 -8.35 5.78 10.53
C VAL A 21 -8.04 6.44 9.17
N PRO A 22 -9.02 7.05 8.50
CA PRO A 22 -8.78 7.78 7.26
C PRO A 22 -7.98 9.06 7.55
N VAL A 23 -6.79 9.13 6.97
CA VAL A 23 -5.81 10.23 7.17
C VAL A 23 -5.57 11.03 5.89
N GLY A 24 -6.21 10.65 4.78
CA GLY A 24 -6.02 11.32 3.51
C GLY A 24 -6.77 10.67 2.36
N ARG A 25 -6.38 11.03 1.13
CA ARG A 25 -7.06 10.57 -0.09
C ARG A 25 -6.12 10.39 -1.27
N VAL A 26 -6.38 9.38 -2.08
CA VAL A 26 -5.70 9.15 -3.36
C VAL A 26 -6.13 10.22 -4.36
N THR A 27 -5.16 10.90 -4.96
CA THR A 27 -5.39 12.02 -5.89
C THR A 27 -5.11 11.66 -7.35
N SER A 28 -4.23 10.70 -7.61
CA SER A 28 -3.90 10.28 -8.97
C SER A 28 -3.30 8.88 -9.02
N ILE A 29 -3.52 8.19 -10.12
CA ILE A 29 -2.90 6.91 -10.45
C ILE A 29 -2.47 7.00 -11.91
N ALA A 30 -1.18 6.80 -12.20
CA ALA A 30 -0.64 6.87 -13.55
C ALA A 30 0.43 5.81 -13.77
N LEU A 31 0.50 5.23 -14.97
CA LEU A 31 1.57 4.31 -15.34
C LEU A 31 2.80 5.11 -15.79
N ASP A 32 3.96 4.82 -15.21
CA ASP A 32 5.24 5.33 -15.69
C ASP A 32 5.68 4.52 -16.92
N PRO A 33 5.78 5.12 -18.13
CA PRO A 33 6.13 4.38 -19.34
C PRO A 33 7.60 3.94 -19.39
N ALA A 34 8.48 4.54 -18.57
CA ALA A 34 9.90 4.18 -18.54
C ALA A 34 10.15 2.98 -17.63
N THR A 35 9.43 2.90 -16.50
CA THR A 35 9.63 1.81 -15.52
C THR A 35 8.48 0.81 -15.47
N TYR A 36 7.39 1.07 -16.18
CA TYR A 36 6.14 0.29 -16.15
C TYR A 36 5.55 0.11 -14.74
N MET A 37 5.83 1.03 -13.82
CA MET A 37 5.29 1.02 -12.46
C MET A 37 4.11 1.99 -12.33
N ALA A 38 3.18 1.71 -11.44
CA ALA A 38 2.10 2.61 -11.10
C ALA A 38 2.58 3.69 -10.12
N ASN A 39 2.56 4.93 -10.56
CA ASN A 39 2.77 6.11 -9.73
C ASN A 39 1.45 6.53 -9.09
N VAL A 40 1.37 6.42 -7.77
CA VAL A 40 0.19 6.77 -6.98
C VAL A 40 0.44 8.07 -6.23
N GLY A 41 -0.32 9.10 -6.59
CA GLY A 41 -0.39 10.37 -5.88
C GLY A 41 -1.46 10.31 -4.80
N PHE A 42 -1.16 10.83 -3.62
CA PHE A 42 -2.09 10.89 -2.50
C PHE A 42 -1.74 12.06 -1.59
N THR A 43 -2.73 12.46 -0.80
CA THR A 43 -2.61 13.47 0.25
C THR A 43 -2.68 12.81 1.62
N LEU A 44 -2.09 13.47 2.60
CA LEU A 44 -2.16 13.10 4.01
C LEU A 44 -2.41 14.37 4.82
N ASP A 45 -3.02 14.23 5.99
CA ASP A 45 -3.12 15.32 6.96
C ASP A 45 -1.70 15.84 7.29
N ARG A 46 -1.55 17.17 7.25
CA ARG A 46 -0.28 17.87 7.50
C ARG A 46 0.23 17.71 8.93
N THR A 47 -0.65 17.32 9.86
CA THR A 47 -0.28 17.06 11.25
C THR A 47 0.52 15.76 11.42
N LEU A 48 0.52 14.88 10.40
CA LEU A 48 1.17 13.58 10.47
C LEU A 48 2.63 13.64 10.01
N SER A 49 3.53 13.25 10.90
CA SER A 49 4.96 13.12 10.61
C SER A 49 5.36 11.65 10.46
N LEU A 50 5.45 11.18 9.23
CA LEU A 50 5.76 9.79 8.92
C LEU A 50 7.26 9.46 9.07
N PRO A 51 7.61 8.33 9.69
CA PRO A 51 8.97 7.78 9.66
C PRO A 51 9.47 7.49 8.23
N THR A 52 10.78 7.54 8.00
CA THR A 52 11.37 7.24 6.68
C THR A 52 11.20 5.79 6.23
N ASP A 53 11.00 4.87 7.17
CA ASP A 53 10.74 3.45 6.93
C ASP A 53 9.25 3.10 6.84
N THR A 54 8.38 4.11 6.71
CA THR A 54 6.94 3.92 6.48
C THR A 54 6.70 3.03 5.26
N THR A 55 5.85 2.04 5.42
CA THR A 55 5.42 1.14 4.33
C THR A 55 4.02 1.52 3.88
N LEU A 56 3.78 1.46 2.57
CA LEU A 56 2.44 1.59 2.00
C LEU A 56 2.00 0.26 1.38
N SER A 57 0.73 -0.08 1.51
CA SER A 57 0.14 -1.22 0.79
C SER A 57 -1.21 -0.85 0.20
N ILE A 58 -1.62 -1.57 -0.83
CA ILE A 58 -2.97 -1.47 -1.38
C ILE A 58 -3.74 -2.67 -0.86
N GLY A 59 -4.91 -2.44 -0.30
CA GLY A 59 -5.72 -3.51 0.26
C GLY A 59 -7.07 -3.01 0.74
N SER A 60 -7.95 -3.94 1.12
CA SER A 60 -9.23 -3.58 1.73
C SER A 60 -9.07 -3.54 3.25
N PRO A 61 -9.40 -2.43 3.93
CA PRO A 61 -9.34 -2.35 5.39
C PRO A 61 -10.42 -3.22 6.07
N THR A 62 -11.45 -3.64 5.34
CA THR A 62 -12.48 -4.55 5.82
C THR A 62 -12.76 -5.63 4.77
N LEU A 63 -13.66 -6.59 5.01
CA LEU A 63 -14.06 -7.58 4.00
C LEU A 63 -14.91 -6.99 2.85
N THR A 64 -14.94 -5.66 2.71
CA THR A 64 -15.61 -4.93 1.64
C THR A 64 -14.80 -4.98 0.34
N ALA A 65 -15.49 -4.77 -0.78
CA ALA A 65 -14.86 -4.68 -2.10
C ALA A 65 -14.01 -3.41 -2.29
N ASP A 66 -14.24 -2.36 -1.50
CA ASP A 66 -13.54 -1.09 -1.64
C ASP A 66 -12.10 -1.18 -1.12
N THR A 67 -11.13 -0.87 -1.98
CA THR A 67 -9.73 -0.82 -1.58
C THR A 67 -9.33 0.57 -1.11
N ALA A 68 -8.32 0.60 -0.25
CA ALA A 68 -7.69 1.81 0.27
C ALA A 68 -6.17 1.71 0.13
N LEU A 69 -5.51 2.86 0.26
CA LEU A 69 -4.07 2.93 0.46
C LEU A 69 -3.79 2.83 1.97
N LEU A 70 -3.23 1.72 2.41
CA LEU A 70 -2.92 1.47 3.82
C LEU A 70 -1.51 2.00 4.13
N VAL A 71 -1.40 2.74 5.22
CA VAL A 71 -0.16 3.33 5.72
C VAL A 71 0.24 2.62 7.00
N GLN A 72 1.42 2.02 7.00
CA GLN A 72 2.03 1.42 8.19
C GLN A 72 3.29 2.20 8.57
N PRO A 73 3.24 3.03 9.63
CA PRO A 73 4.41 3.72 10.14
C PRO A 73 5.48 2.72 10.58
N GLY A 74 6.73 3.02 10.26
CA GLY A 74 7.86 2.27 10.80
C GLY A 74 8.34 2.83 12.14
N GLN A 75 9.57 2.48 12.52
CA GLN A 75 10.18 2.83 13.80
C GLN A 75 11.40 3.76 13.64
N SER A 76 11.74 4.15 12.40
CA SER A 76 12.87 5.03 12.13
C SER A 76 12.76 6.36 12.87
N ALA A 77 13.86 6.85 13.44
CA ALA A 77 13.89 8.19 14.04
C ALA A 77 13.73 9.30 12.99
N ASP A 78 14.22 9.06 11.77
CA ASP A 78 14.16 10.02 10.67
C ASP A 78 12.74 10.16 10.13
N ARG A 79 12.40 11.37 9.66
CA ARG A 79 11.06 11.71 9.18
C ARG A 79 11.06 12.03 7.69
N LEU A 80 10.01 11.61 7.00
CA LEU A 80 9.79 11.96 5.60
C LEU A 80 9.53 13.47 5.46
N LYS A 81 10.19 14.08 4.47
CA LYS A 81 9.92 15.46 4.09
C LYS A 81 8.60 15.54 3.30
N PRO A 82 7.86 16.66 3.38
CA PRO A 82 6.72 16.89 2.50
C PRO A 82 7.11 16.70 1.03
N GLY A 83 6.28 15.98 0.28
CA GLY A 83 6.54 15.68 -1.13
C GLY A 83 7.52 14.54 -1.39
N ALA A 84 8.06 13.90 -0.34
CA ALA A 84 8.92 12.72 -0.51
C ALA A 84 8.20 11.59 -1.26
N VAL A 85 9.00 10.82 -2.01
CA VAL A 85 8.56 9.59 -2.66
C VAL A 85 8.77 8.44 -1.69
N ILE A 86 7.71 7.72 -1.36
CA ILE A 86 7.80 6.50 -0.58
C ILE A 86 8.03 5.34 -1.55
N THR A 87 9.14 4.63 -1.37
CA THR A 87 9.53 3.48 -2.20
C THR A 87 9.27 2.14 -1.50
N ASN A 88 9.08 2.15 -0.19
CA ASN A 88 8.72 0.96 0.56
C ASN A 88 7.22 0.69 0.39
N THR A 89 6.88 -0.05 -0.65
CA THR A 89 5.51 -0.42 -0.99
C THR A 89 5.34 -1.93 -1.00
N ARG A 90 4.20 -2.42 -0.52
CA ARG A 90 3.79 -3.81 -0.62
C ARG A 90 2.65 -3.96 -1.60
N GLU A 91 2.71 -5.05 -2.34
CA GLU A 91 1.70 -5.40 -3.33
C GLU A 91 0.45 -5.96 -2.66
N PRO A 92 -0.73 -5.71 -3.23
CA PRO A 92 -1.92 -6.46 -2.87
C PRO A 92 -1.72 -7.94 -3.25
N LEU A 93 -1.90 -8.84 -2.28
CA LEU A 93 -2.00 -10.26 -2.59
C LEU A 93 -3.30 -10.52 -3.34
N SER A 94 -3.24 -11.21 -4.47
CA SER A 94 -4.43 -11.72 -5.16
C SER A 94 -5.21 -12.68 -4.25
N LEU A 95 -6.54 -12.79 -4.43
CA LEU A 95 -7.37 -13.70 -3.64
C LEU A 95 -6.87 -15.15 -3.78
N GLU A 96 -6.42 -15.52 -4.98
CA GLU A 96 -5.82 -16.81 -5.30
C GLU A 96 -4.55 -17.05 -4.47
N GLN A 97 -3.67 -16.06 -4.36
CA GLN A 97 -2.47 -16.14 -3.51
C GLN A 97 -2.83 -16.22 -2.03
N GLN A 98 -3.85 -15.50 -1.57
CA GLN A 98 -4.32 -15.56 -0.18
C GLN A 98 -4.89 -16.94 0.15
N VAL A 99 -5.73 -17.50 -0.72
CA VAL A 99 -6.29 -18.85 -0.57
C VAL A 99 -5.17 -19.91 -0.62
N SER A 100 -4.23 -19.78 -1.55
CA SER A 100 -3.06 -20.64 -1.62
C SER A 100 -2.23 -20.58 -0.34
N ASN A 101 -1.91 -19.38 0.17
CA ASN A 101 -1.19 -19.21 1.43
C ASN A 101 -1.97 -19.76 2.63
N TYR A 102 -3.31 -19.72 2.62
CA TYR A 102 -4.11 -20.33 3.68
C TYR A 102 -4.07 -21.86 3.63
N ILE A 103 -4.22 -22.45 2.44
CA ILE A 103 -4.24 -23.91 2.23
C ILE A 103 -2.84 -24.50 2.44
N PHE A 104 -1.79 -23.82 1.98
CA PHE A 104 -0.43 -24.34 1.91
C PHE A 104 0.56 -23.68 2.90
N GLY A 105 0.24 -22.52 3.47
CA GLY A 105 1.16 -21.75 4.33
C GLY A 105 1.35 -22.31 5.74
N ASN A 106 0.61 -23.35 6.13
CA ASN A 106 0.78 -24.05 7.41
C ASN A 106 1.25 -25.51 7.29
N GLY A 107 1.54 -26.00 6.07
CA GLY A 107 1.91 -27.40 5.85
C GLY A 107 3.14 -27.51 4.96
N GLY A 108 4.28 -27.87 5.56
CA GLY A 108 5.49 -28.21 4.81
C GLY A 108 5.18 -29.19 3.68
N LEU A 109 5.65 -28.86 2.48
CA LEU A 109 5.58 -29.77 1.33
C LEU A 109 6.35 -31.06 1.69
N PRO A 110 5.76 -32.26 1.52
CA PRO A 110 6.55 -33.47 1.45
C PRO A 110 7.50 -33.32 0.26
N THR A 111 8.80 -33.36 0.54
CA THR A 111 9.82 -33.57 -0.49
C THR A 111 9.76 -35.04 -0.87
N ASP A 112 9.21 -35.33 -2.05
CA ASP A 112 9.45 -36.59 -2.75
C ASP A 112 10.71 -36.43 -3.62
#